data_AF-A0A2E0S3D1-F1
#
_entry.id   AF-A0A2E0S3D1-F1
#
_cell.length_a   1.000
_cell.length_b   1.000
_cell.length_c   1.000
_cell.angle_alpha   90.00
_cell.angle_beta   90.00
_cell.angle_gamma   90.00
#
_symmetry.space_group_name_H-M   'P 1'
#
loop_
_entity.id
_entity.type
_entity.pdbx_description
1 polymer ?
#
loop_
_entity_poly.entity_id
_entity_poly.type
_entity_poly.pdbx_seq_one_letter_code
_entity_poly.pdbx_strand_id
1 'polypeptide(L)' 'MDHLNYLLKIKLDELFVLEKEYIKTYKHKYQNNRDIAYAKVLACQKEIIEILKSNYDKFS' A
#
# COMPACT_ATOMS: atom_id res chain seq x y z
N MET A 1 8.98 -17.49 -8.60
CA MET A 1 8.26 -17.16 -7.35
C MET A 1 9.01 -16.15 -6.49
N ASP A 2 10.34 -16.26 -6.36
CA ASP A 2 11.14 -15.39 -5.47
C ASP A 2 11.03 -13.89 -5.75
N HIS A 3 10.94 -13.50 -7.03
CA HIS A 3 10.77 -12.11 -7.41
C HIS A 3 9.39 -11.53 -7.00
N LEU A 4 8.32 -12.31 -7.12
CA LEU A 4 6.98 -11.90 -6.69
C LEU A 4 6.94 -11.72 -5.17
N ASN A 5 7.44 -12.70 -4.44
CA ASN A 5 7.46 -12.66 -2.98
C ASN A 5 8.29 -11.49 -2.46
N TYR A 6 9.41 -11.18 -3.11
CA TYR A 6 10.23 -10.02 -2.80
C TYR A 6 9.48 -8.69 -3.02
N LEU A 7 8.84 -8.53 -4.19
CA LEU A 7 8.08 -7.32 -4.51
C LEU A 7 6.89 -7.12 -3.56
N LEU A 8 6.15 -8.20 -3.28
CA LEU A 8 5.04 -8.15 -2.32
C LEU A 8 5.52 -7.79 -0.92
N LYS A 9 6.64 -8.36 -0.46
CA LYS A 9 7.20 -8.02 0.85
C LYS A 9 7.48 -6.52 0.96
N ILE A 10 8.18 -5.95 -0.03
CA ILE A 10 8.49 -4.51 -0.04
C ILE A 10 7.22 -3.67 0.04
N LYS A 11 6.21 -4.00 -0.78
CA LYS A 11 4.97 -3.23 -0.84
C LYS A 11 4.10 -3.40 0.40
N LEU A 12 4.09 -4.57 1.03
CA LEU A 12 3.40 -4.79 2.29
C LEU A 12 4.09 -4.07 3.46
N ASP A 13 5.43 -4.06 3.49
CA ASP A 13 6.20 -3.29 4.47
C ASP A 13 5.95 -1.76 4.29
N GLU A 14 5.90 -1.28 3.04
CA GLU A 14 5.54 0.11 2.71
C GLU A 14 4.11 0.46 3.17
N LEU A 15 3.13 -0.40 2.85
CA LEU A 15 1.74 -0.24 3.26
C LEU A 15 1.61 -0.12 4.78
N PHE A 16 2.32 -0.97 5.53
CA PHE A 16 2.30 -0.94 6.99
C PHE A 16 2.79 0.40 7.57
N VAL A 17 3.83 1.00 6.97
CA VAL A 17 4.32 2.32 7.38
C VAL A 17 3.28 3.40 7.08
N LEU A 18 2.70 3.39 5.87
CA LEU A 18 1.69 4.37 5.45
C LEU A 18 0.42 4.32 6.31
N GLU A 19 -0.05 3.12 6.68
CA GLU A 19 -1.21 2.95 7.57
C GLU A 19 -0.93 3.54 8.97
N LYS A 20 0.28 3.35 9.50
CA LYS A 20 0.68 3.97 10.77
C LYS A 20 0.70 5.50 10.68
N GLU A 21 1.20 6.06 9.57
CA GLU A 21 1.18 7.51 9.34
C GLU A 21 -0.26 8.05 9.26
N TYR A 22 -1.11 7.37 8.50
CA TYR A 22 -2.54 7.70 8.40
C TYR A 22 -3.23 7.70 9.77
N ILE A 23 -3.03 6.67 10.59
CA ILE A 23 -3.60 6.61 11.96
C ILE A 23 -3.12 7.79 12.81
N LYS A 24 -1.87 8.24 12.68
CA LYS A 24 -1.36 9.41 13.41
C LYS A 24 -2.08 10.71 13.01
N THR A 25 -2.51 10.83 11.74
CA THR A 25 -3.23 12.05 11.28
C THR A 25 -4.58 12.24 11.98
N TYR A 26 -5.26 11.15 12.37
CA TYR A 26 -6.53 11.21 13.11
C TYR A 26 -6.39 11.83 14.50
N LYS A 27 -5.25 11.64 15.17
CA LYS A 27 -5.02 12.17 16.52
C LYS A 27 -4.96 13.70 16.58
N HIS A 28 -4.65 14.36 15.46
CA HIS A 28 -4.33 15.78 15.46
C HIS A 28 -5.29 16.66 14.63
N LYS A 29 -6.44 16.13 14.17
CA LYS A 29 -7.46 16.85 13.37
C LYS A 29 -6.95 17.54 12.10
N TYR A 30 -5.77 17.19 11.58
CA TYR A 30 -5.25 17.72 10.32
C TYR A 30 -5.94 17.05 9.12
N GLN A 31 -7.11 17.54 8.72
CA GLN A 31 -7.92 16.94 7.65
C GLN A 31 -7.16 16.81 6.32
N ASN A 32 -6.43 17.85 5.88
CA ASN A 32 -5.62 17.78 4.66
C ASN A 32 -4.51 16.71 4.73
N ASN A 33 -3.84 16.59 5.87
CA ASN A 33 -2.78 15.58 6.05
C ASN A 33 -3.35 14.17 6.08
N ARG A 34 -4.57 14.01 6.63
CA ARG A 34 -5.29 12.75 6.63
C ARG A 34 -5.64 12.31 5.21
N ASP A 35 -6.17 13.21 4.40
CA ASP A 35 -6.59 12.87 3.04
C ASP A 35 -5.37 12.55 2.15
N ILE A 36 -4.25 13.27 2.34
CA ILE A 36 -2.96 12.94 1.70
C ILE A 36 -2.45 11.57 2.14
N ALA A 37 -2.45 11.28 3.45
CA ALA A 37 -2.00 9.98 3.96
C ALA A 37 -2.88 8.83 3.47
N TYR A 38 -4.20 9.05 3.42
CA TYR A 38 -5.14 8.08 2.88
C TYR A 38 -4.93 7.82 1.39
N ALA A 39 -4.68 8.86 0.60
CA ALA A 39 -4.37 8.73 -0.82
C ALA A 39 -3.12 7.87 -1.07
N LYS A 40 -2.09 8.01 -0.22
CA LYS A 40 -0.88 7.16 -0.28
C LYS A 40 -1.19 5.69 0.05
N VAL A 41 -1.99 5.42 1.09
CA VAL A 41 -2.43 4.06 1.43
C VAL A 41 -3.17 3.43 0.25
N LEU A 42 -4.13 4.15 -0.34
CA LEU A 42 -4.89 3.67 -1.50
C LEU A 42 -4.00 3.40 -2.72
N ALA A 43 -3.02 4.26 -3.00
CA ALA A 43 -2.08 4.06 -4.10
C ALA A 43 -1.26 2.77 -3.90
N CYS A 44 -0.71 2.57 -2.71
CA CYS A 44 0.07 1.37 -2.38
C CYS A 44 -0.80 0.08 -2.48
N GLN A 45 -2.05 0.12 -1.99
CA GLN A 45 -2.98 -1.00 -2.12
C GLN A 45 -3.27 -1.35 -3.60
N LYS A 46 -3.42 -0.34 -4.46
CA LYS A 46 -3.61 -0.56 -5.91
C LYS A 46 -2.39 -1.23 -6.54
N GLU A 47 -1.19 -0.77 -6.22
CA GLU A 47 0.05 -1.38 -6.73
C GLU A 47 0.18 -2.85 -6.31
N ILE A 48 -0.16 -3.18 -5.06
CA ILE A 48 -0.16 -4.58 -4.58
C ILE A 48 -1.15 -5.42 -5.41
N ILE A 49 -2.36 -4.91 -5.64
CA ILE A 49 -3.37 -5.60 -6.47
C ILE A 49 -2.87 -5.79 -7.91
N GLU A 50 -2.21 -4.80 -8.50
CA GLU A 50 -1.63 -4.91 -9.83
C GLU A 50 -0.52 -5.96 -9.91
N ILE A 51 0.37 -6.02 -8.90
CA ILE A 51 1.40 -7.06 -8.79
C ILE A 51 0.75 -8.45 -8.74
N LEU A 52 -0.30 -8.61 -7.93
CA LEU A 52 -1.01 -9.88 -7.79
C LEU A 52 -1.72 -10.28 -9.09
N LYS A 53 -2.44 -9.36 -9.72
CA LYS A 53 -3.12 -9.59 -11.02
C LYS A 53 -2.13 -9.95 -12.12
N SER A 54 -1.07 -9.16 -12.28
CA SER A 54 -0.03 -9.42 -13.28
C SER A 54 0.63 -10.79 -13.11
N ASN A 55 0.69 -11.32 -11.88
CA ASN A 55 1.15 -12.68 -11.66
C ASN A 55 0.08 -13.72 -11.92
N TYR A 56 -1.18 -13.49 -11.52
CA TYR A 56 -2.29 -14.38 -11.82
C TYR A 56 -2.48 -14.60 -13.32
N ASP A 57 -2.45 -13.52 -14.11
CA ASP A 57 -2.61 -13.56 -15.58
C ASP A 57 -1.49 -14.36 -16.28
N LYS A 58 -0.32 -14.53 -15.65
CA LYS A 58 0.78 -15.36 -16.19
C LYS A 58 0.56 -16.86 -16.00
N PHE A 59 -0.40 -17.25 -15.16
CA PHE A 59 -0.73 -18.65 -14.86
C PHE A 59 -2.12 -19.04 -15.39
N SER A 60 -2.83 -18.12 -16.05
CA SER A 60 -4.05 -18.37 -16.81
C SER A 60 -3.73 -18.60 -18.29
#